data_AF-A0A1B6FZ20-F1
#
_entry.id   AF-A0A1B6FZ20-F1
#
_cell.length_a   1.000
_cell.length_b   1.000
_cell.length_c   1.000
_cell.angle_alpha   90.00
_cell.angle_beta   90.00
_cell.angle_gamma   90.00
#
_symmetry.space_group_name_H-M   'P 1'
#
loop_
_entity.id
_entity.type
_entity.pdbx_description
1 polymer ?
#
loop_
_entity_poly.entity_id
_entity_poly.type
_entity_poly.pdbx_seq_one_letter_code
_entity_poly.pdbx_strand_id
1 'polypeptide(L)'
;MRSTNGSKIGIDLLPNIVLSKGTVSNIFLVCLLSSQVIAKEYGCIWYGECNTDQKSHKQNCPYTGPGKEMTNPASLSILRKWCPHLTEGNGSIYLCCDDAQLQTMDFNIKMAANFLARCPSCLTNLLAHICDFTCAPDQSRFVNVTETAVTALGKT
;
A
#
# COMPACT_ATOMS: atom_id res chain seq x y z
N MET A 1 8.17 -4.50 37.94
CA MET A 1 7.46 -3.21 37.94
C MET A 1 6.68 -3.10 36.64
N ARG A 2 5.36 -3.33 36.68
CA ARG A 2 4.46 -3.14 35.52
C ARG A 2 3.22 -2.46 36.08
N SER A 3 3.08 -1.17 35.80
CA SER A 3 1.96 -0.35 36.21
C SER A 3 0.79 -0.56 35.26
N THR A 4 -0.36 -0.90 35.82
CA THR A 4 -1.67 -0.85 35.18
C THR A 4 -2.34 0.48 35.51
N ASN A 5 -2.79 1.21 34.50
CA ASN A 5 -3.85 2.24 34.59
C ASN A 5 -4.46 2.29 33.18
N GLY A 6 -5.74 2.02 32.93
CA GLY A 6 -6.92 2.30 33.75
C GLY A 6 -7.52 3.65 33.36
N SER A 7 -7.95 3.82 32.09
CA SER A 7 -8.67 5.03 31.67
C SER A 7 -10.16 4.73 31.56
N LYS A 8 -10.93 5.28 32.51
CA LYS A 8 -12.39 5.32 32.48
C LYS A 8 -12.81 6.42 31.50
N ILE A 9 -13.62 6.09 30.51
CA ILE A 9 -14.37 7.08 29.73
C ILE A 9 -15.80 7.05 30.27
N GLY A 10 -16.11 8.00 31.16
CA GLY A 10 -17.48 8.29 31.56
C GLY A 10 -18.14 9.14 30.48
N ILE A 11 -19.26 8.68 29.95
CA ILE A 11 -20.13 9.49 29.08
C ILE A 11 -21.43 9.70 29.86
N ASP A 12 -21.53 10.83 30.56
CA ASP A 12 -22.78 11.28 31.18
C ASP A 12 -23.68 11.88 30.11
N LEU A 13 -24.43 11.02 29.41
CA LEU A 13 -25.53 11.43 28.54
C LEU A 13 -26.82 11.46 29.37
N LEU A 14 -27.23 12.68 29.74
CA LEU A 14 -28.59 13.14 30.11
C LEU A 14 -29.49 12.18 30.90
N PRO A 15 -29.86 12.49 32.17
CA PRO A 15 -30.86 11.72 32.88
C PRO A 15 -32.25 12.12 32.37
N ASN A 16 -33.06 11.13 31.98
CA ASN A 16 -34.49 11.21 31.68
C ASN A 16 -34.91 11.45 30.22
N ILE A 17 -34.43 10.61 29.29
CA ILE A 17 -35.16 10.36 28.03
C ILE A 17 -35.96 9.06 28.19
N VAL A 18 -37.28 9.17 28.30
CA VAL A 18 -38.20 8.01 28.28
C VAL A 18 -38.38 7.57 26.83
N LEU A 19 -37.64 6.55 26.42
CA LEU A 19 -37.72 5.99 25.08
C LEU A 19 -38.90 4.99 25.00
N SER A 20 -39.93 5.33 24.23
CA SER A 20 -40.98 4.39 23.85
C SER A 20 -40.40 3.31 22.93
N LYS A 21 -40.93 2.07 23.02
CA LYS A 21 -40.50 0.93 22.18
C LYS A 21 -40.47 1.26 20.68
N GLY A 22 -41.35 2.14 20.21
CA GLY A 22 -41.38 2.60 18.82
C GLY A 22 -40.19 3.50 18.43
N THR A 23 -39.72 4.34 19.35
CA THR A 23 -38.57 5.23 19.11
C THR A 23 -37.26 4.46 19.13
N VAL A 24 -37.13 3.46 20.01
CA VAL A 24 -35.97 2.55 20.04
C VAL A 24 -35.85 1.76 18.74
N SER A 25 -36.97 1.22 18.24
CA SER A 25 -37.01 0.47 16.97
C SER A 25 -36.57 1.32 15.78
N ASN A 26 -37.02 2.58 15.70
CA ASN A 26 -36.65 3.49 14.61
C ASN A 26 -35.18 3.95 14.70
N ILE A 27 -34.64 4.16 15.91
CA ILE A 27 -33.22 4.49 16.11
C ILE A 27 -32.32 3.32 15.70
N PHE A 28 -32.67 2.09 16.09
CA PHE A 28 -31.94 0.88 15.65
C PHE A 28 -31.99 0.70 14.14
N LEU A 29 -33.14 0.96 13.50
CA LEU A 29 -33.28 0.87 12.04
C LEU A 29 -32.45 1.94 11.31
N VAL A 30 -32.37 3.16 11.86
CA VAL A 30 -31.54 4.25 11.31
C VAL A 30 -30.04 3.96 11.46
N CYS A 31 -29.59 3.37 12.58
CA CYS A 31 -28.19 2.93 12.77
C CYS A 31 -27.77 1.79 11.84
N LEU A 32 -28.67 0.85 11.54
CA LEU A 32 -28.41 -0.23 10.58
C LEU A 32 -28.27 0.30 9.14
N LEU A 33 -28.98 1.38 8.79
CA LEU A 33 -28.89 2.02 7.47
C LEU A 33 -27.65 2.91 7.30
N SER A 34 -27.12 3.50 8.39
CA SER A 34 -25.93 4.36 8.35
C SER A 34 -24.59 3.60 8.40
N SER A 35 -24.61 2.28 8.59
CA SER A 35 -23.40 1.45 8.70
C SER A 35 -22.77 1.06 7.35
N GLN A 36 -23.27 1.54 6.21
CA GLN A 36 -22.59 1.36 4.93
C GLN A 36 -21.44 2.35 4.77
N VAL A 37 -20.43 2.22 5.63
CA VAL A 37 -19.12 2.82 5.39
C VAL A 37 -18.51 2.02 4.24
N ILE A 38 -18.57 2.57 3.02
CA ILE A 38 -17.81 2.04 1.88
C ILE A 38 -16.34 2.16 2.26
N ALA A 39 -15.73 1.08 2.73
CA ALA A 39 -14.29 1.02 2.89
C ALA A 39 -13.69 1.27 1.51
N LYS A 40 -12.96 2.38 1.34
CA LYS A 40 -12.25 2.65 0.10
C LYS A 40 -11.21 1.55 -0.09
N GLU A 41 -11.43 0.67 -1.04
CA GLU A 41 -10.47 -0.37 -1.40
C GLU A 41 -9.30 0.30 -2.11
N TYR A 42 -8.13 0.32 -1.46
CA TYR A 42 -6.88 0.74 -2.06
C TYR A 42 -6.25 -0.43 -2.81
N GLY A 43 -5.55 -0.12 -3.89
CA GLY A 43 -4.94 -1.11 -4.77
C GLY A 43 -3.78 -0.51 -5.54
N CYS A 44 -3.45 -1.11 -6.67
CA CYS A 44 -2.37 -0.67 -7.54
C CYS A 44 -2.80 0.49 -8.45
N ILE A 45 -1.80 1.27 -8.85
CA ILE A 45 -1.94 2.28 -9.92
C ILE A 45 -1.09 1.93 -11.16
N TRP A 46 -0.17 0.98 -11.03
CA TRP A 46 0.55 0.36 -12.13
C TRP A 46 0.89 -1.10 -11.84
N TYR A 47 1.28 -1.82 -12.90
CA TYR A 47 1.83 -3.17 -12.82
C TYR A 47 2.58 -3.51 -14.11
N GLY A 48 3.87 -3.81 -13.99
CA GLY A 48 4.77 -4.11 -15.11
C GLY A 48 5.38 -2.89 -15.79
N GLU A 49 6.29 -3.17 -16.74
CA GLU A 49 6.97 -2.18 -17.59
C GLU A 49 6.56 -2.35 -19.06
N CYS A 50 6.14 -1.28 -19.73
CA CYS A 50 5.64 -1.33 -21.13
C CYS A 50 6.28 -0.31 -22.06
N ASN A 51 7.13 0.57 -21.54
CA ASN A 51 7.92 1.45 -22.37
C ASN A 51 9.35 1.58 -21.87
N THR A 52 10.24 1.95 -22.78
CA THR A 52 11.58 2.41 -22.47
C THR A 52 11.78 3.73 -23.20
N ASP A 53 12.08 4.80 -22.46
CA ASP A 53 12.25 6.13 -23.05
C ASP A 53 13.56 6.22 -23.87
N GLN A 54 13.78 7.36 -24.54
CA GLN A 54 15.00 7.60 -25.32
C GLN A 54 16.29 7.59 -24.47
N LYS A 55 16.17 7.74 -23.15
CA LYS A 55 17.28 7.69 -22.18
C LYS A 55 17.42 6.31 -21.55
N SER A 56 16.74 5.29 -22.08
CA SER A 56 16.74 3.92 -21.56
C SER A 56 16.10 3.74 -20.19
N HIS A 57 15.28 4.68 -19.71
CA HIS A 57 14.49 4.50 -18.50
C HIS A 57 13.25 3.65 -18.78
N LYS A 58 13.03 2.65 -17.92
CA LYS A 58 11.81 1.85 -17.92
C LYS A 58 10.64 2.67 -17.37
N GLN A 59 9.48 2.56 -18.02
CA GLN A 59 8.25 3.20 -17.57
C GLN A 59 7.19 2.17 -17.23
N ASN A 60 6.46 2.43 -16.15
CA ASN A 60 5.43 1.56 -15.61
C ASN A 60 4.15 1.59 -16.48
N CYS A 61 3.41 0.48 -16.47
CA CYS A 61 2.11 0.38 -17.14
C CYS A 61 0.97 0.74 -16.21
N PRO A 62 0.05 1.66 -16.57
CA PRO A 62 -1.15 1.93 -15.81
C PRO A 62 -1.94 0.65 -15.56
N TYR A 63 -2.29 0.42 -14.30
CA TYR A 63 -3.07 -0.73 -13.89
C TYR A 63 -3.84 -0.36 -12.64
N THR A 64 -5.16 -0.49 -12.71
CA THR A 64 -6.04 -0.28 -11.56
C THR A 64 -6.62 -1.63 -11.17
N GLY A 65 -6.25 -2.12 -10.00
CA GLY A 65 -6.70 -3.41 -9.50
C GLY A 65 -5.99 -3.80 -8.21
N PRO A 66 -6.30 -4.98 -7.65
CA PRO A 66 -5.61 -5.47 -6.46
C PRO A 66 -4.15 -5.81 -6.77
N GLY A 67 -3.32 -5.83 -5.72
CA GLY A 67 -1.97 -6.42 -5.79
C GLY A 67 -2.01 -7.86 -6.26
N LYS A 68 -0.97 -8.30 -6.95
CA LYS A 68 -0.84 -9.67 -7.46
C LYS A 68 0.15 -10.45 -6.62
N GLU A 69 -0.11 -11.74 -6.46
CA GLU A 69 0.74 -12.62 -5.66
C GLU A 69 2.13 -12.77 -6.31
N MET A 70 3.17 -12.62 -5.50
CA MET A 70 4.56 -12.80 -5.88
C MET A 70 5.06 -14.18 -5.43
N THR A 71 5.25 -15.07 -6.41
CA THR A 71 5.69 -16.46 -6.17
C THR A 71 7.12 -16.75 -6.64
N ASN A 72 7.70 -15.87 -7.46
CA ASN A 72 9.01 -16.07 -8.05
C ASN A 72 10.12 -16.00 -6.97
N PRO A 73 10.90 -17.08 -6.74
CA PRO A 73 11.92 -17.12 -5.71
C PRO A 73 13.02 -16.07 -5.88
N ALA A 74 13.39 -15.73 -7.13
CA ALA A 74 14.42 -14.72 -7.39
C ALA A 74 13.92 -13.33 -6.97
N SER A 75 12.70 -12.96 -7.33
CA SER A 75 12.06 -11.71 -6.93
C SER A 75 11.82 -11.62 -5.41
N LEU A 76 11.43 -12.72 -4.77
CA LEU A 76 11.33 -12.79 -3.31
C LEU A 76 12.69 -12.57 -2.63
N SER A 77 13.80 -12.98 -3.25
CA SER A 77 15.13 -12.70 -2.71
C SER A 77 15.50 -11.21 -2.78
N ILE A 78 15.11 -10.52 -3.86
CA ILE A 78 15.26 -9.06 -4.02
C ILE A 78 14.44 -8.32 -2.96
N LEU A 79 13.19 -8.71 -2.77
CA LEU A 79 12.30 -8.11 -1.78
C LEU A 79 12.85 -8.28 -0.36
N ARG A 80 13.26 -9.48 0.04
CA ARG A 80 13.85 -9.70 1.38
C ARG A 80 15.13 -8.89 1.60
N LYS A 81 15.89 -8.65 0.53
CA LYS A 81 17.13 -7.87 0.59
C LYS A 81 16.88 -6.37 0.73
N TRP A 82 15.94 -5.80 -0.03
CA TRP A 82 15.77 -4.35 -0.14
C TRP A 82 14.49 -3.80 0.50
N CYS A 83 13.43 -4.61 0.55
CA CYS A 83 12.09 -4.25 1.00
C CYS A 83 11.56 -5.25 2.05
N PRO A 84 12.32 -5.55 3.13
CA PRO A 84 11.93 -6.60 4.07
C PRO A 84 10.54 -6.38 4.68
N HIS A 85 10.13 -5.13 4.87
CA HIS A 85 8.83 -4.75 5.41
C HIS A 85 7.64 -5.16 4.54
N LEU A 86 7.83 -5.31 3.22
CA LEU A 86 6.81 -5.82 2.30
C LEU A 86 6.71 -7.35 2.31
N THR A 87 7.60 -8.03 3.03
CA THR A 87 7.62 -9.49 3.19
C THR A 87 7.31 -9.94 4.61
N GLU A 88 6.91 -9.02 5.48
CA GLU A 88 6.53 -9.33 6.85
C GLU A 88 5.19 -10.07 6.89
N GLY A 89 5.14 -11.18 7.63
CA GLY A 89 3.94 -11.97 7.85
C GLY A 89 4.02 -13.40 7.35
N ASN A 90 3.09 -14.23 7.82
CA ASN A 90 2.94 -15.62 7.39
C ASN A 90 1.81 -15.68 6.36
N GLY A 91 2.13 -15.63 5.07
CA GLY A 91 1.13 -15.69 4.01
C GLY A 91 1.69 -15.38 2.61
N SER A 92 0.79 -15.41 1.63
CA SER A 92 1.06 -14.95 0.26
C SER A 92 1.39 -13.46 0.24
N ILE A 93 2.41 -13.09 -0.51
CA ILE A 93 2.87 -11.71 -0.65
C ILE A 93 2.21 -11.11 -1.89
N TYR A 94 1.37 -10.09 -1.71
CA TYR A 94 0.71 -9.39 -2.81
C TYR A 94 1.36 -8.03 -3.04
N LEU A 95 1.67 -7.70 -4.29
CA LEU A 95 2.42 -6.50 -4.65
C LEU A 95 1.85 -5.82 -5.90
N CYS A 96 2.15 -4.54 -6.04
CA CYS A 96 1.86 -3.73 -7.23
C CYS A 96 3.05 -3.60 -8.18
N CYS A 97 3.95 -4.60 -8.17
CA CYS A 97 5.05 -4.70 -9.10
C CYS A 97 5.26 -6.14 -9.58
N ASP A 98 5.83 -6.30 -10.78
CA ASP A 98 6.16 -7.60 -11.35
C ASP A 98 7.66 -7.94 -11.21
N ASP A 99 8.04 -9.12 -11.71
CA ASP A 99 9.41 -9.59 -11.69
C ASP A 99 10.36 -8.62 -12.40
N ALA A 100 9.97 -8.06 -13.55
CA ALA A 100 10.82 -7.17 -14.34
C ALA A 100 11.08 -5.84 -13.60
N GLN A 101 10.03 -5.25 -13.02
CA GLN A 101 10.15 -4.05 -12.19
C GLN A 101 11.07 -4.27 -10.99
N LEU A 102 11.00 -5.43 -10.34
CA LEU A 102 11.90 -5.76 -9.23
C LEU A 102 13.36 -5.91 -9.67
N GLN A 103 13.62 -6.48 -10.85
CA GLN A 103 14.99 -6.52 -11.41
C GLN A 103 15.52 -5.13 -11.73
N THR A 104 14.70 -4.28 -12.37
CA THR A 104 15.05 -2.88 -12.63
C THR A 104 15.30 -2.12 -11.32
N MET A 105 14.47 -2.35 -10.31
CA MET A 105 14.62 -1.75 -8.98
C MET A 105 15.90 -2.22 -8.28
N ASP A 106 16.24 -3.51 -8.30
CA ASP A 106 17.51 -4.02 -7.74
C ASP A 106 18.73 -3.38 -8.42
N PHE A 107 18.71 -3.24 -9.75
CA PHE A 107 19.76 -2.57 -10.50
C PHE A 107 19.93 -1.10 -10.06
N ASN A 108 18.82 -0.35 -9.97
CA ASN A 108 18.83 1.06 -9.59
C ASN A 108 19.24 1.27 -8.12
N ILE A 109 18.74 0.42 -7.21
CA ILE A 109 19.07 0.47 -5.79
C ILE A 109 20.56 0.21 -5.56
N LYS A 110 21.19 -0.73 -6.29
CA LYS A 110 22.63 -1.00 -6.15
C LYS A 110 23.48 0.27 -6.34
N MET A 111 23.09 1.14 -7.27
CA MET A 111 23.76 2.43 -7.44
C MET A 111 23.55 3.33 -6.21
N ALA A 112 22.30 3.50 -5.75
CA ALA A 112 21.99 4.33 -4.58
C ALA A 112 22.66 3.83 -3.28
N ALA A 113 22.71 2.51 -3.08
CA ALA A 113 23.30 1.87 -1.93
C ALA A 113 24.80 2.16 -1.81
N ASN A 114 25.53 2.27 -2.93
CA ASN A 114 26.94 2.64 -2.91
C ASN A 114 27.17 4.06 -2.37
N PHE A 115 26.29 5.00 -2.69
CA PHE A 115 26.38 6.38 -2.18
C PHE A 115 26.04 6.47 -0.68
N LEU A 116 25.08 5.65 -0.22
CA LEU A 116 24.58 5.67 1.16
C LEU A 116 25.23 4.61 2.06
N ALA A 117 26.27 3.92 1.60
CA ALA A 117 26.94 2.84 2.34
C ALA A 117 27.45 3.28 3.73
N ARG A 118 27.74 4.57 3.92
CA ARG A 118 28.20 5.14 5.19
C ARG A 118 27.07 5.39 6.22
N CYS A 119 25.81 5.39 5.79
CA CYS A 119 24.65 5.62 6.65
C CYS A 119 23.56 4.57 6.38
N PRO A 120 23.60 3.42 7.07
CA PRO A 120 22.63 2.35 6.86
C PRO A 120 21.17 2.76 7.11
N SER A 121 20.92 3.62 8.10
CA SER A 121 19.57 4.13 8.38
C SER A 121 19.03 5.02 7.26
N CYS A 122 19.89 5.87 6.68
CA CYS A 122 19.53 6.70 5.53
C CYS A 122 19.13 5.82 4.34
N LEU A 123 19.89 4.75 4.10
CA LEU A 123 19.59 3.78 3.06
C LEU A 123 18.25 3.09 3.35
N THR A 124 18.04 2.55 4.54
CA THR A 124 16.79 1.85 4.89
C THR A 124 15.56 2.76 4.74
N ASN A 125 15.62 4.02 5.18
CA ASN A 125 14.50 4.96 5.05
C ASN A 125 14.22 5.30 3.58
N LEU A 126 15.27 5.52 2.78
CA LEU A 126 15.10 5.77 1.34
C LEU A 126 14.48 4.56 0.65
N LEU A 127 14.97 3.35 0.97
CA LEU A 127 14.47 2.12 0.37
C LEU A 127 13.02 1.84 0.77
N ALA A 128 12.63 2.09 2.02
CA ALA A 128 11.23 1.98 2.42
C ALA A 128 10.31 2.82 1.51
N HIS A 129 10.67 4.09 1.26
CA HIS A 129 9.91 4.95 0.36
C HIS A 129 9.89 4.46 -1.10
N ILE A 130 11.04 4.02 -1.64
CA ILE A 130 11.12 3.51 -3.02
C ILE A 130 10.29 2.23 -3.18
N CYS A 131 10.42 1.31 -2.23
CA CYS A 131 9.68 0.05 -2.19
C CYS A 131 8.18 0.29 -2.09
N ASP A 132 7.74 1.17 -1.18
CA ASP A 132 6.31 1.45 -1.00
C ASP A 132 5.73 2.10 -2.24
N PHE A 133 6.40 3.12 -2.77
CA PHE A 133 6.01 3.78 -4.01
C PHE A 133 5.85 2.78 -5.14
N THR A 134 6.81 1.86 -5.31
CA THR A 134 6.88 0.97 -6.48
C THR A 134 6.04 -0.30 -6.35
N CYS A 135 5.91 -0.86 -5.15
CA CYS A 135 5.44 -2.24 -4.96
C CYS A 135 4.36 -2.41 -3.88
N ALA A 136 4.06 -1.42 -3.02
CA ALA A 136 3.06 -1.61 -1.96
C ALA A 136 1.70 -2.02 -2.53
N PRO A 137 0.99 -2.98 -1.90
CA PRO A 137 -0.31 -3.46 -2.40
C PRO A 137 -1.41 -2.40 -2.37
N ASP A 138 -1.24 -1.32 -1.61
CA ASP A 138 -2.18 -0.23 -1.39
C ASP A 138 -1.71 1.11 -1.98
N GLN A 139 -0.87 1.08 -3.03
CA GLN A 139 -0.32 2.26 -3.72
C GLN A 139 -1.29 3.42 -3.91
N SER A 140 -2.53 3.15 -4.34
CA SER A 140 -3.54 4.17 -4.62
C SER A 140 -4.02 4.94 -3.38
N ARG A 141 -3.55 4.55 -2.19
CA ARG A 141 -3.73 5.31 -0.94
C ARG A 141 -2.88 6.57 -0.90
N PHE A 142 -1.69 6.54 -1.49
CA PHE A 142 -0.69 7.61 -1.35
C PHE A 142 -0.07 8.08 -2.68
N VAL A 143 -0.40 7.43 -3.81
CA VAL A 143 0.02 7.86 -5.15
C VAL A 143 -1.19 7.99 -6.07
N ASN A 144 -1.18 9.01 -6.94
CA ASN A 144 -2.19 9.22 -7.98
C ASN A 144 -1.50 9.43 -9.33
N VAL A 145 -1.95 8.73 -10.37
CA VAL A 145 -1.49 8.94 -11.74
C VAL A 145 -2.25 10.13 -12.33
N THR A 146 -1.53 11.16 -12.76
CA THR A 146 -2.15 12.37 -13.35
C THR A 146 -2.18 12.32 -14.88
N GLU A 147 -1.23 11.63 -15.50
CA GLU A 147 -1.09 11.55 -16.95
C GLU A 147 -0.55 10.16 -17.35
N THR A 148 -1.00 9.68 -18.52
CA THR A 148 -0.51 8.46 -19.15
C THR A 148 -0.27 8.74 -20.63
N ALA A 149 0.63 7.98 -21.24
CA ALA A 149 0.93 8.09 -22.67
C ALA A 149 0.74 6.73 -23.35
N VAL A 150 0.17 6.74 -24.55
CA VAL A 150 0.07 5.54 -25.38
C VAL A 150 1.38 5.41 -26.16
N THR A 151 2.05 4.26 -26.02
CA THR A 151 3.25 3.98 -26.83
C THR A 151 2.87 3.77 -28.31
N ALA A 152 3.82 3.91 -29.22
CA ALA A 152 3.62 3.65 -30.66
C ALA A 152 3.14 2.20 -30.96
N LEU A 153 3.27 1.29 -30.00
CA LEU A 153 2.81 -0.10 -30.07
C LEU A 153 1.40 -0.30 -29.49
N GLY A 154 0.69 0.77 -29.15
CA GLY A 154 -0.65 0.71 -28.56
C GLY A 154 -0.70 0.19 -27.13
N LYS A 155 0.46 0.05 -26.46
CA LYS A 155 0.53 -0.29 -25.04
C LYS A 155 0.42 0.99 -24.22
N THR A 156 -0.54 1.04 -23.32
CA THR A 156 -0.57 1.93 -22.17
C THR A 156 0.02 1.21 -20.98
#